data_AF-K6H9M7-F1
#
_entry.id   AF-K6H9M7-F1
#
_cell.length_a   1.000
_cell.length_b   1.000
_cell.length_c   1.000
_cell.angle_alpha   90.00
_cell.angle_beta   90.00
_cell.angle_gamma   90.00
#
_symmetry.space_group_name_H-M   'P 1'
#
loop_
_entity.id
_entity.type
_entity.pdbx_description
1 polymer ?
#
loop_
_entity_poly.entity_id
_entity_poly.type
_entity_poly.pdbx_seq_one_letter_code
_entity_poly.pdbx_strand_id
1 'polypeptide(L)'
;MAETGPAVELAALTAERRELTRRLDRLSGQAAAIVAAHGQARRELLDVEAFLDLAPKAAARLEELTQELFGQVLDEIETELTHAVREILGQNRTVKARRSLNKGKLSIEFEMEQDGQAEDILTGQGGSVCNILSVGLRLIALSQLDPDEHRPFLVLDEQDCWLRPDLVPGFVRLVAAIADRLGIQVLYISHHPVDLFALEARRVYVLRPGREHGPSLEILTDRPLEASASADIPTFEAAATSPGGE
;
A
#
# COMPACT_ATOMS: atom_id res chain seq x y z
N MET A 1 90.30 -5.56 -48.11
CA MET A 1 89.89 -6.76 -47.35
C MET A 1 90.09 -6.43 -45.88
N ALA A 2 89.05 -5.94 -45.21
CA ALA A 2 89.12 -5.64 -43.79
C ALA A 2 88.73 -6.91 -43.04
N GLU A 3 89.67 -7.47 -42.29
CA GLU A 3 89.41 -8.59 -41.38
C GLU A 3 88.39 -8.13 -40.33
N THR A 4 87.14 -8.54 -40.50
CA THR A 4 86.15 -8.53 -39.42
C THR A 4 86.59 -9.59 -38.41
N GLY A 5 87.47 -9.20 -37.49
CA GLY A 5 87.98 -10.08 -36.45
C GLY A 5 86.85 -10.60 -35.55
N PRO A 6 87.03 -11.78 -34.91
CA PRO A 6 86.02 -12.46 -34.10
C PRO A 6 85.43 -11.62 -32.96
N ALA A 7 86.13 -10.57 -32.53
CA ALA A 7 85.67 -9.62 -31.52
C ALA A 7 84.52 -8.71 -32.00
N VAL A 8 84.50 -8.33 -33.29
CA VAL A 8 83.45 -7.47 -33.87
C VAL A 8 82.14 -8.25 -34.05
N GLU A 9 82.25 -9.51 -34.44
CA GLU A 9 81.11 -10.42 -34.61
C GLU A 9 80.48 -10.81 -33.26
N LEU A 10 81.31 -11.03 -32.23
CA LEU A 10 80.84 -11.26 -30.87
C LEU A 10 80.11 -10.05 -30.28
N ALA A 11 80.56 -8.83 -30.60
CA ALA A 11 79.91 -7.59 -30.18
C ALA A 11 78.54 -7.39 -30.86
N ALA A 12 78.42 -7.75 -32.14
CA ALA A 12 77.14 -7.71 -32.86
C ALA A 12 76.13 -8.71 -32.29
N LEU A 13 76.56 -9.97 -32.05
CA LEU A 13 75.72 -11.01 -31.45
C LEU A 13 75.26 -10.65 -30.03
N THR A 14 76.12 -10.00 -29.23
CA THR A 14 75.72 -9.53 -27.89
C THR A 14 74.74 -8.36 -27.93
N ALA A 15 74.84 -7.47 -28.91
CA ALA A 15 73.86 -6.41 -29.14
C ALA A 15 72.50 -6.98 -29.58
N GLU A 16 72.50 -7.93 -30.51
CA GLU A 16 71.29 -8.63 -30.97
C GLU A 16 70.62 -9.41 -29.84
N ARG A 17 71.40 -10.13 -29.02
CA ARG A 17 70.89 -10.83 -27.83
C ARG A 17 70.18 -9.86 -26.89
N ARG A 18 70.79 -8.70 -26.61
CA ARG A 18 70.20 -7.67 -25.72
C ARG A 18 68.89 -7.13 -26.27
N GLU A 19 68.80 -6.91 -27.58
CA GLU A 19 67.57 -6.45 -28.23
C GLU A 19 66.46 -7.50 -28.16
N LEU A 20 66.80 -8.76 -28.44
CA LEU A 20 65.87 -9.88 -28.30
C LEU A 20 65.39 -10.04 -26.85
N THR A 21 66.27 -9.88 -25.86
CA THR A 21 65.89 -9.90 -24.43
C THR A 21 64.90 -8.77 -24.11
N ARG A 22 65.17 -7.53 -24.54
CA ARG A 22 64.23 -6.41 -24.31
C ARG A 22 62.87 -6.64 -24.96
N ARG A 23 62.87 -7.21 -26.17
CA ARG A 23 61.64 -7.53 -26.89
C ARG A 23 60.86 -8.63 -26.17
N LEU A 24 61.54 -9.65 -25.66
CA LEU A 24 60.94 -10.69 -24.81
C LEU A 24 60.33 -10.07 -23.55
N ASP A 25 61.09 -9.26 -22.81
CA ASP A 25 60.63 -8.61 -21.59
C ASP A 25 59.37 -7.75 -21.83
N ARG A 26 59.35 -6.98 -22.94
CA ARG A 26 58.18 -6.18 -23.33
C ARG A 26 56.96 -7.05 -23.65
N LEU A 27 57.15 -8.12 -24.43
CA LEU A 27 56.06 -9.03 -24.77
C LEU A 27 55.54 -9.79 -23.56
N SER A 28 56.43 -10.22 -22.66
CA SER A 28 56.07 -10.84 -21.37
C SER A 28 55.29 -9.89 -20.47
N GLY A 29 55.70 -8.62 -20.40
CA GLY A 29 54.96 -7.59 -19.67
C GLY A 29 53.57 -7.33 -20.25
N GLN A 30 53.45 -7.24 -21.58
CA GLN A 30 52.16 -7.09 -22.26
C GLN A 30 51.25 -8.30 -22.03
N ALA A 31 51.79 -9.51 -22.12
CA ALA A 31 51.05 -10.73 -21.85
C ALA A 31 50.54 -10.77 -20.40
N ALA A 32 51.40 -10.44 -19.42
CA ALA A 32 51.02 -10.37 -18.01
C ALA A 32 49.92 -9.33 -17.75
N ALA A 33 50.02 -8.15 -18.38
CA ALA A 33 49.00 -7.10 -18.26
C ALA A 33 47.65 -7.52 -18.85
N ILE A 34 47.64 -8.18 -20.03
CA ILE A 34 46.41 -8.69 -20.66
C ILE A 34 45.77 -9.77 -19.79
N VAL A 35 46.56 -10.69 -19.22
CA VAL A 35 46.05 -11.73 -18.32
C VAL A 35 45.43 -11.12 -17.06
N ALA A 36 46.09 -10.12 -16.47
CA ALA A 36 45.55 -9.41 -15.31
C ALA A 36 44.23 -8.67 -15.63
N ALA A 37 44.19 -7.96 -16.76
CA ALA A 37 42.99 -7.26 -17.23
C ALA A 37 41.83 -8.22 -17.52
N HIS A 38 42.11 -9.35 -18.17
CA HIS A 38 41.13 -10.40 -18.43
C HIS A 38 40.59 -11.00 -17.11
N GLY A 39 41.48 -11.27 -16.15
CA GLY A 39 41.08 -11.76 -14.84
C GLY A 39 40.25 -10.76 -14.03
N GLN A 40 40.45 -9.46 -14.23
CA GLN A 40 39.63 -8.41 -13.62
C GLN A 40 38.25 -8.33 -14.27
N ALA A 41 38.21 -8.21 -15.60
CA ALA A 41 36.95 -8.15 -16.35
C ALA A 41 36.09 -9.40 -16.13
N ARG A 42 36.71 -10.57 -16.00
CA ARG A 42 36.00 -11.82 -15.70
C ARG A 42 35.39 -11.83 -14.29
N ARG A 43 36.05 -11.22 -13.30
CA ARG A 43 35.48 -11.08 -11.95
C ARG A 43 34.28 -10.14 -11.95
N GLU A 44 34.41 -8.98 -12.59
CA GLU A 44 33.31 -8.01 -12.74
C GLU A 44 32.10 -8.64 -13.45
N LEU A 45 32.35 -9.44 -14.49
CA LEU A 45 31.29 -10.14 -15.21
C LEU A 45 30.57 -11.15 -14.32
N LEU A 46 31.30 -11.93 -13.52
CA LEU A 46 30.70 -12.88 -12.57
C LEU A 46 29.87 -12.19 -11.50
N ASP A 47 30.31 -11.03 -11.00
CA ASP A 47 29.56 -10.25 -10.01
C ASP A 47 28.24 -9.73 -10.60
N VAL A 48 28.27 -9.27 -11.85
CA VAL A 48 27.07 -8.82 -12.58
C VAL A 48 26.13 -9.99 -12.87
N GLU A 49 26.66 -11.14 -13.32
CA GLU A 49 25.86 -12.35 -13.53
C GLU A 49 25.19 -12.80 -12.23
N ALA A 50 25.92 -12.82 -11.12
CA ALA A 50 25.36 -13.17 -9.81
C ALA A 50 24.23 -12.21 -9.38
N PHE A 51 24.37 -10.91 -9.66
CA PHE A 51 23.31 -9.95 -9.40
C PHE A 51 22.07 -10.19 -10.29
N LEU A 52 22.28 -10.41 -11.59
CA LEU A 52 21.19 -10.68 -12.54
C LEU A 52 20.44 -11.98 -12.23
N ASP A 53 21.13 -12.98 -11.67
CA ASP A 53 20.52 -14.23 -11.21
C ASP A 53 19.70 -14.06 -9.92
N LEU A 54 20.09 -13.11 -9.05
CA LEU A 54 19.41 -12.84 -7.79
C LEU A 54 18.20 -11.92 -7.97
N ALA A 55 18.32 -10.91 -8.83
CA ALA A 55 17.29 -9.90 -9.07
C ALA A 55 15.87 -10.48 -9.28
N PRO A 56 15.63 -11.47 -10.17
CA PRO A 56 14.29 -12.02 -10.38
C PRO A 56 13.77 -12.78 -9.16
N LYS A 57 14.65 -13.44 -8.39
CA LYS A 57 14.27 -14.17 -7.17
C LYS A 57 13.87 -13.20 -6.06
N ALA A 58 14.61 -12.10 -5.91
CA ALA A 58 14.28 -11.05 -4.97
C ALA A 58 12.95 -10.36 -5.34
N ALA A 59 12.75 -10.04 -6.63
CA ALA A 59 11.50 -9.48 -7.11
C ALA A 59 10.30 -10.41 -6.83
N ALA A 60 10.41 -11.69 -7.19
CA ALA A 60 9.36 -12.68 -6.92
C ALA A 60 9.06 -12.81 -5.43
N ARG A 61 10.10 -12.85 -4.57
CA ARG A 61 9.88 -12.98 -3.12
C ARG A 61 9.26 -11.72 -2.51
N LEU A 62 9.65 -10.54 -2.97
CA LEU A 62 9.01 -9.28 -2.56
C LEU A 62 7.55 -9.25 -2.99
N GLU A 63 7.24 -9.72 -4.20
CA GLU A 63 5.89 -9.83 -4.73
C GLU A 63 5.02 -10.79 -3.89
N GLU A 64 5.54 -11.97 -3.54
CA GLU A 64 4.88 -12.92 -2.63
C GLU A 64 4.60 -12.30 -1.25
N LEU A 65 5.61 -11.68 -0.63
CA LEU A 65 5.47 -11.03 0.68
C LEU A 65 4.46 -9.89 0.63
N THR A 66 4.48 -9.12 -0.45
CA THR A 66 3.53 -8.04 -0.71
C THR A 66 2.11 -8.60 -0.79
N GLN A 67 1.91 -9.70 -1.52
CA GLN A 67 0.61 -10.37 -1.63
C GLN A 67 0.13 -10.95 -0.30
N GLU A 68 1.02 -11.52 0.51
CA GLU A 68 0.70 -12.06 1.84
C GLU A 68 0.29 -10.95 2.82
N LEU A 69 1.10 -9.89 2.93
CA LEU A 69 0.83 -8.74 3.80
C LEU A 69 -0.48 -8.04 3.43
N PHE A 70 -0.69 -7.79 2.14
CA PHE A 70 -1.93 -7.20 1.67
C PHE A 70 -3.11 -8.14 1.81
N GLY A 71 -2.90 -9.45 1.70
CA GLY A 71 -3.95 -10.45 1.91
C GLY A 71 -4.57 -10.33 3.29
N GLN A 72 -3.73 -10.30 4.33
CA GLN A 72 -4.18 -10.22 5.73
C GLN A 72 -4.96 -8.93 6.01
N VAL A 73 -4.42 -7.79 5.60
CA VAL A 73 -5.07 -6.48 5.79
C VAL A 73 -6.42 -6.43 5.07
N LEU A 74 -6.49 -6.94 3.84
CA LEU A 74 -7.71 -6.93 3.05
C LEU A 74 -8.75 -7.94 3.53
N ASP A 75 -8.36 -9.09 4.08
CA ASP A 75 -9.30 -10.07 4.66
C ASP A 75 -10.05 -9.45 5.86
N GLU A 76 -9.33 -8.71 6.70
CA GLU A 76 -9.89 -7.99 7.85
C GLU A 76 -10.84 -6.88 7.39
N ILE A 77 -10.42 -6.09 6.40
CA ILE A 77 -11.25 -5.04 5.80
C ILE A 77 -12.51 -5.61 5.14
N GLU A 78 -12.39 -6.70 4.38
CA GLU A 78 -13.53 -7.35 3.71
C GLU A 78 -14.55 -7.80 4.74
N THR A 79 -14.08 -8.35 5.86
CA THR A 79 -14.92 -8.74 6.99
C THR A 79 -15.64 -7.52 7.56
N GLU A 80 -14.93 -6.44 7.87
CA GLU A 80 -15.50 -5.20 8.44
C GLU A 80 -16.50 -4.52 7.48
N LEU A 81 -16.15 -4.39 6.20
CA LEU A 81 -17.02 -3.83 5.17
C LEU A 81 -18.25 -4.71 4.96
N THR A 82 -18.10 -6.04 4.94
CA THR A 82 -19.22 -6.98 4.82
C THR A 82 -20.18 -6.86 6.00
N HIS A 83 -19.65 -6.78 7.24
CA HIS A 83 -20.48 -6.58 8.43
C HIS A 83 -21.27 -5.28 8.34
N ALA A 84 -20.61 -4.17 7.98
CA ALA A 84 -21.27 -2.88 7.89
C ALA A 84 -22.29 -2.81 6.76
N VAL A 85 -21.97 -3.37 5.59
CA VAL A 85 -22.90 -3.42 4.45
C VAL A 85 -24.12 -4.27 4.78
N ARG A 86 -23.97 -5.39 5.49
CA ARG A 86 -25.10 -6.21 5.97
C ARG A 86 -25.98 -5.47 6.98
N GLU A 87 -25.37 -4.80 7.94
CA GLU A 87 -26.07 -4.03 8.98
C GLU A 87 -26.81 -2.82 8.40
N ILE A 88 -26.20 -2.13 7.43
CA ILE A 88 -26.74 -0.91 6.81
C ILE A 88 -27.77 -1.25 5.72
N LEU A 89 -27.54 -2.24 4.86
CA LEU A 89 -28.45 -2.52 3.73
C LEU A 89 -29.51 -3.57 4.02
N GLY A 90 -29.42 -4.27 5.16
CA GLY A 90 -30.47 -5.17 5.65
C GLY A 90 -30.74 -6.40 4.78
N GLN A 91 -29.76 -6.84 3.98
CA GLN A 91 -29.89 -7.98 3.06
C GLN A 91 -28.75 -8.98 3.26
N ASN A 92 -28.94 -10.25 2.87
CA ASN A 92 -27.92 -11.32 2.82
C ASN A 92 -26.86 -11.05 1.75
N ARG A 93 -26.29 -9.84 1.75
CA ARG A 93 -25.28 -9.40 0.79
C ARG A 93 -23.91 -9.54 1.43
N THR A 94 -22.93 -9.96 0.64
CA THR A 94 -21.52 -10.00 1.06
C THR A 94 -20.68 -9.17 0.12
N VAL A 95 -19.82 -8.32 0.68
CA VAL A 95 -18.78 -7.67 -0.10
C VAL A 95 -17.68 -8.70 -0.29
N LYS A 96 -17.28 -8.96 -1.53
CA LYS A 96 -16.11 -9.77 -1.84
C LYS A 96 -15.04 -8.92 -2.48
N ALA A 97 -13.82 -8.99 -1.96
CA ALA A 97 -12.66 -8.32 -2.55
C ALA A 97 -11.87 -9.32 -3.39
N ARG A 98 -11.97 -9.22 -4.72
CA ARG A 98 -11.13 -9.99 -5.64
C ARG A 98 -9.80 -9.30 -5.83
N ARG A 99 -8.73 -9.99 -5.43
CA ARG A 99 -7.36 -9.54 -5.58
C ARG A 99 -6.81 -10.07 -6.90
N SER A 100 -6.27 -9.18 -7.71
CA SER A 100 -5.53 -9.54 -8.91
C SER A 100 -4.23 -8.75 -8.96
N LEU A 101 -3.19 -9.34 -9.53
CA LEU A 101 -1.98 -8.60 -9.84
C LEU A 101 -2.02 -8.20 -11.30
N ASN A 102 -1.97 -6.90 -11.56
CA ASN A 102 -2.01 -6.36 -12.90
C ASN A 102 -0.77 -5.48 -13.13
N LYS A 103 0.14 -5.93 -14.01
CA LYS A 103 1.40 -5.23 -14.33
C LYS A 103 2.27 -4.92 -13.08
N GLY A 104 2.38 -5.87 -12.15
CA GLY A 104 3.15 -5.71 -10.91
C GLY A 104 2.49 -4.79 -9.88
N LYS A 105 1.23 -4.39 -10.08
CA LYS A 105 0.43 -3.64 -9.11
C LYS A 105 -0.70 -4.50 -8.58
N LEU A 106 -0.90 -4.49 -7.27
CA LEU A 106 -2.08 -5.08 -6.66
C LEU A 106 -3.31 -4.30 -7.09
N SER A 107 -4.27 -5.00 -7.67
CA SER A 107 -5.59 -4.50 -8.06
C SER A 107 -6.63 -5.21 -7.22
N ILE A 108 -7.54 -4.44 -6.63
CA ILE A 108 -8.61 -4.96 -5.78
C ILE A 108 -9.92 -4.57 -6.44
N GLU A 109 -10.73 -5.57 -6.76
CA GLU A 109 -12.06 -5.41 -7.33
C GLU A 109 -13.08 -5.80 -6.26
N PHE A 110 -14.03 -4.90 -5.99
CA PHE A 110 -15.09 -5.15 -5.01
C PHE A 110 -16.36 -5.55 -5.75
N GLU A 111 -16.90 -6.70 -5.38
CA GLU A 111 -18.15 -7.24 -5.89
C GLU A 111 -19.15 -7.39 -4.74
N MET A 112 -20.44 -7.23 -5.04
CA MET A 112 -21.51 -7.56 -4.12
C MET A 112 -22.07 -8.91 -4.49
N GLU A 113 -22.05 -9.88 -3.58
CA GLU A 113 -22.67 -11.17 -3.78
C GLU A 113 -24.01 -11.25 -3.05
N GLN A 114 -25.05 -11.63 -3.78
CA GLN A 114 -26.38 -11.92 -3.23
C GLN A 114 -26.82 -13.29 -3.74
N ASP A 115 -27.11 -14.22 -2.83
CA ASP A 115 -27.58 -15.58 -3.15
C ASP A 115 -26.69 -16.32 -4.18
N GLY A 116 -25.37 -16.10 -4.13
CA GLY A 116 -24.38 -16.71 -5.02
C GLY A 116 -24.24 -16.04 -6.39
N GLN A 117 -24.93 -14.93 -6.65
CA GLN A 117 -24.77 -14.10 -7.84
C GLN A 117 -23.92 -12.87 -7.51
N ALA A 118 -22.87 -12.64 -8.27
CA ALA A 118 -22.05 -11.44 -8.18
C ALA A 118 -22.70 -10.29 -8.99
N GLU A 119 -22.94 -9.18 -8.32
CA GLU A 119 -23.39 -7.91 -8.88
C GLU A 119 -22.25 -6.90 -8.75
N ASP A 120 -22.00 -6.18 -9.85
CA ASP A 120 -21.05 -5.06 -9.84
C ASP A 120 -21.66 -3.87 -9.11
N ILE A 121 -20.90 -3.36 -8.16
CA ILE A 121 -21.27 -2.26 -7.25
C ILE A 121 -21.47 -0.95 -8.02
N LEU A 122 -20.74 -0.77 -9.12
CA LEU A 122 -20.78 0.45 -9.92
C LEU A 122 -21.97 0.48 -10.90
N THR A 123 -22.40 -0.68 -11.39
CA THR A 123 -23.48 -0.80 -12.39
C THR A 123 -24.82 -1.25 -11.81
N GLY A 124 -24.83 -1.77 -10.58
CA GLY A 124 -25.99 -2.30 -9.87
C GLY A 124 -26.75 -1.32 -8.96
N GLN A 125 -27.47 -1.88 -7.98
CA GLN A 125 -28.31 -1.16 -7.02
C GLN A 125 -27.48 -0.39 -5.96
N GLY A 126 -27.19 0.88 -6.22
CA GLY A 126 -27.25 1.91 -5.17
C GLY A 126 -25.97 2.72 -4.94
N GLY A 127 -26.02 4.01 -5.30
CA GLY A 127 -24.99 5.00 -4.97
C GLY A 127 -24.63 5.05 -3.47
N SER A 128 -25.55 4.64 -2.59
CA SER A 128 -25.33 4.41 -1.16
C SER A 128 -24.19 3.42 -0.86
N VAL A 129 -24.16 2.27 -1.55
CA VAL A 129 -23.17 1.20 -1.33
C VAL A 129 -21.80 1.63 -1.84
N CYS A 130 -21.78 2.21 -3.04
CA CYS A 130 -20.58 2.77 -3.63
C CYS A 130 -19.95 3.82 -2.71
N ASN A 131 -20.75 4.64 -2.04
CA ASN A 131 -20.22 5.68 -1.16
C ASN A 131 -19.62 5.11 0.13
N ILE A 132 -20.30 4.13 0.75
CA ILE A 132 -19.80 3.44 1.94
C ILE A 132 -18.44 2.81 1.65
N LEU A 133 -18.32 2.09 0.53
CA LEU A 133 -17.08 1.45 0.11
C LEU A 133 -16.01 2.48 -0.25
N SER A 134 -16.39 3.57 -0.93
CA SER A 134 -15.44 4.64 -1.27
C SER A 134 -14.81 5.26 -0.04
N VAL A 135 -15.57 5.49 1.03
CA VAL A 135 -15.02 6.01 2.29
C VAL A 135 -14.10 5.00 2.97
N GLY A 136 -14.50 3.73 3.05
CA GLY A 136 -13.62 2.66 3.56
C GLY A 136 -12.28 2.61 2.80
N LEU A 137 -12.34 2.63 1.47
CA LEU A 137 -11.14 2.60 0.61
C LEU A 137 -10.23 3.81 0.78
N ARG A 138 -10.78 5.00 1.03
CA ARG A 138 -9.96 6.20 1.32
C ARG A 138 -9.20 6.06 2.63
N LEU A 139 -9.83 5.52 3.68
CA LEU A 139 -9.16 5.27 4.96
C LEU A 139 -8.01 4.27 4.79
N ILE A 140 -8.25 3.19 4.03
CA ILE A 140 -7.26 2.16 3.74
C ILE A 140 -6.12 2.68 2.86
N ALA A 141 -6.45 3.51 1.87
CA ALA A 141 -5.42 4.13 1.03
C ALA A 141 -4.54 5.06 1.87
N LEU A 142 -5.15 5.85 2.77
CA LEU A 142 -4.41 6.78 3.63
C LEU A 142 -3.50 6.05 4.63
N SER A 143 -3.92 4.91 5.18
CA SER A 143 -3.08 4.13 6.11
C SER A 143 -1.85 3.49 5.45
N GLN A 144 -1.80 3.44 4.12
CA GLN A 144 -0.66 2.91 3.35
C GLN A 144 0.33 3.98 2.92
N LEU A 145 -0.01 5.26 3.07
CA LEU A 145 0.88 6.35 2.71
C LEU A 145 1.97 6.52 3.77
N ASP A 146 3.15 6.98 3.34
CA ASP A 146 4.26 7.26 4.24
C ASP A 146 3.83 8.30 5.29
N PRO A 147 3.82 7.96 6.60
CA PRO A 147 3.42 8.88 7.65
C PRO A 147 4.31 10.13 7.77
N ASP A 148 5.56 10.07 7.31
CA ASP A 148 6.48 11.21 7.34
C ASP A 148 6.13 12.24 6.25
N GLU A 149 5.51 11.79 5.16
CA GLU A 149 5.05 12.65 4.06
C GLU A 149 3.55 12.99 4.16
N HIS A 150 2.75 12.10 4.76
CA HIS A 150 1.29 12.18 4.77
C HIS A 150 0.74 12.08 6.19
N ARG A 151 0.00 13.11 6.60
CA ARG A 151 -0.69 13.10 7.88
C ARG A 151 -1.86 12.11 7.84
N PRO A 152 -2.06 11.27 8.88
CA PRO A 152 -3.23 10.39 9.01
C PRO A 152 -4.47 11.21 9.40
N PHE A 153 -4.94 12.06 8.49
CA PHE A 153 -6.09 12.94 8.66
C PHE A 153 -6.97 12.91 7.41
N LEU A 154 -8.27 12.62 7.58
CA LEU A 154 -9.23 12.55 6.49
C LEU A 154 -10.42 13.48 6.75
N VAL A 155 -10.81 14.26 5.74
CA VAL A 155 -12.02 15.08 5.77
C VAL A 155 -13.08 14.43 4.88
N LEU A 156 -14.24 14.15 5.45
CA LEU A 156 -15.40 13.58 4.75
C LEU A 156 -16.49 14.64 4.67
N ASP A 157 -16.68 15.21 3.49
CA ASP A 157 -17.66 16.27 3.25
C ASP A 157 -18.96 15.68 2.67
N GLU A 158 -20.03 15.65 3.47
CA GLU A 158 -21.38 15.16 3.13
C GLU A 158 -21.41 13.77 2.47
N GLN A 159 -20.54 12.86 2.93
CA GLN A 159 -20.45 11.50 2.39
C GLN A 159 -21.65 10.62 2.76
N ASP A 160 -22.63 11.15 3.48
CA ASP A 160 -23.90 10.52 3.82
C ASP A 160 -25.10 11.09 3.03
N CYS A 161 -24.88 11.97 2.06
CA CYS A 161 -25.97 12.60 1.31
C CYS A 161 -26.81 11.61 0.46
N TRP A 162 -26.23 10.47 0.08
CA TRP A 162 -26.92 9.39 -0.64
C TRP A 162 -27.39 8.26 0.28
N LEU A 163 -27.29 8.43 1.60
CA LEU A 163 -27.78 7.46 2.58
C LEU A 163 -29.15 7.89 3.09
N ARG A 164 -30.03 6.90 3.28
CA ARG A 164 -31.28 7.15 4.01
C ARG A 164 -30.95 7.48 5.47
N PRO A 165 -31.71 8.37 6.16
CA PRO A 165 -31.37 8.81 7.52
C PRO A 165 -31.22 7.69 8.56
N ASP A 166 -31.96 6.58 8.40
CA ASP A 166 -31.86 5.37 9.24
C ASP A 166 -30.49 4.69 9.16
N LEU A 167 -29.76 4.90 8.07
CA LEU A 167 -28.49 4.25 7.77
C LEU A 167 -27.26 5.05 8.22
N VAL A 168 -27.44 6.35 8.43
CA VAL A 168 -26.36 7.27 8.80
C VAL A 168 -25.66 6.86 10.09
N PRO A 169 -26.35 6.49 11.20
CA PRO A 169 -25.66 6.09 12.43
C PRO A 169 -24.75 4.86 12.24
N GLY A 170 -25.21 3.86 11.48
CA GLY A 170 -24.40 2.66 11.19
C GLY A 170 -23.18 2.99 10.34
N PHE A 171 -23.33 3.89 9.37
CA PHE A 171 -22.21 4.35 8.56
C PHE A 171 -21.17 5.13 9.37
N VAL A 172 -21.61 6.03 10.25
CA VAL A 172 -20.71 6.80 11.12
C VAL A 172 -19.97 5.89 12.10
N ARG A 173 -20.65 4.88 12.66
CA ARG A 173 -20.03 3.82 13.47
C ARG A 173 -18.90 3.12 12.74
N LEU A 174 -19.16 2.69 11.51
CA LEU A 174 -18.15 2.05 10.67
C LEU A 174 -16.93 2.96 10.47
N VAL A 175 -17.17 4.21 10.08
CA VAL A 175 -16.10 5.19 9.86
C VAL A 175 -15.28 5.39 11.13
N ALA A 176 -15.92 5.54 12.29
CA ALA A 176 -15.25 5.70 13.57
C ALA A 176 -14.39 4.48 13.93
N ALA A 177 -14.94 3.26 13.76
CA ALA A 177 -14.24 2.02 14.06
C ALA A 177 -12.98 1.83 13.19
N ILE A 178 -13.12 2.01 11.86
CA ILE A 178 -11.98 1.89 10.94
C ILE A 178 -10.93 2.98 11.23
N ALA A 179 -11.37 4.22 11.44
CA ALA A 179 -10.48 5.33 11.74
C ALA A 179 -9.68 5.10 13.03
N ASP A 180 -10.33 4.62 14.10
CA ASP A 180 -9.67 4.33 15.36
C ASP A 180 -8.65 3.19 15.26
N ARG A 181 -9.01 2.12 14.53
CA ARG A 181 -8.09 1.00 14.28
C ARG A 181 -6.88 1.41 13.46
N LEU A 182 -7.07 2.24 12.43
CA LEU A 182 -5.99 2.72 11.57
C LEU A 182 -5.23 3.92 12.15
N GLY A 183 -5.63 4.45 13.30
CA GLY A 183 -5.02 5.64 13.90
C GLY A 183 -5.21 6.91 13.07
N ILE A 184 -6.29 6.99 12.29
CA ILE A 184 -6.60 8.11 11.41
C ILE A 184 -7.55 9.08 12.10
N GLN A 185 -7.20 10.36 12.13
CA GLN A 185 -8.12 11.40 12.57
C GLN A 185 -9.12 11.73 11.45
N VAL A 186 -10.42 11.59 11.72
CA VAL A 186 -11.47 11.92 10.74
C VAL A 186 -12.22 13.18 11.15
N LEU A 187 -12.35 14.13 10.22
CA LEU A 187 -13.31 15.24 10.30
C LEU A 187 -14.50 14.90 9.41
N TYR A 188 -15.66 14.70 10.02
CA TYR A 188 -16.89 14.33 9.33
C TYR A 188 -17.84 15.53 9.27
N ILE A 189 -18.27 15.92 8.08
CA ILE A 189 -19.20 17.02 7.83
C ILE A 189 -20.50 16.43 7.29
N SER A 190 -21.63 16.81 7.89
CA SER A 190 -22.95 16.29 7.54
C SER A 190 -24.02 17.38 7.65
N HIS A 191 -25.09 17.21 6.89
CA HIS A 191 -26.34 17.96 7.03
C HIS A 191 -27.39 17.23 7.88
N HIS A 192 -27.13 15.98 8.29
CA HIS A 192 -28.07 15.21 9.10
C HIS A 192 -28.11 15.70 10.56
N PRO A 193 -29.20 15.43 11.30
CA PRO A 193 -29.33 15.84 12.70
C PRO A 193 -28.20 15.32 13.57
N VAL A 194 -27.72 16.17 14.47
CA VAL A 194 -26.58 15.89 15.36
C VAL A 194 -26.79 14.62 16.20
N ASP A 195 -28.02 14.32 16.59
CA ASP A 195 -28.36 13.17 17.43
C ASP A 195 -27.91 11.83 16.82
N LEU A 196 -27.80 11.77 15.49
CA LEU A 196 -27.35 10.57 14.76
C LEU A 196 -25.84 10.32 14.89
N PHE A 197 -25.07 11.34 15.26
CA PHE A 197 -23.60 11.30 15.39
C PHE A 197 -23.13 11.30 16.83
N ALA A 198 -23.98 11.78 17.74
CA ALA A 198 -23.61 12.10 19.11
C ALA A 198 -23.03 10.91 19.88
N LEU A 199 -23.38 9.67 19.51
CA LEU A 199 -22.90 8.44 20.15
C LEU A 199 -21.50 8.01 19.72
N GLU A 200 -21.11 8.32 18.48
CA GLU A 200 -19.91 7.77 17.84
C GLU A 200 -18.80 8.80 17.68
N ALA A 201 -19.16 10.07 17.52
CA ALA A 201 -18.19 11.14 17.39
C ALA A 201 -17.57 11.50 18.74
N ARG A 202 -16.24 11.59 18.79
CA ARG A 202 -15.51 12.09 19.97
C ARG A 202 -15.84 13.55 20.28
N ARG A 203 -15.91 14.38 19.24
CA ARG A 203 -16.29 15.78 19.33
C ARG A 203 -17.34 16.11 18.30
N VAL A 204 -18.35 16.86 18.70
CA VAL A 204 -19.38 17.34 17.81
C VAL A 204 -19.42 18.86 17.84
N TYR A 205 -19.30 19.45 16.66
CA TYR A 205 -19.39 20.89 16.45
C TYR A 205 -20.65 21.18 15.64
N VAL A 206 -21.38 22.23 16.02
CA VAL A 206 -22.51 22.75 15.26
C VAL A 206 -22.16 24.11 14.69
N LEU A 207 -22.34 24.23 13.37
CA LEU A 207 -22.20 25.50 12.68
C LEU A 207 -23.54 26.26 12.77
N ARG A 208 -23.53 27.38 13.49
CA ARG A 208 -24.68 28.29 13.60
C ARG A 208 -24.51 29.43 12.60
N PRO A 209 -25.51 29.72 11.74
CA PRO A 209 -25.45 30.90 10.88
C PRO A 209 -25.59 32.17 11.73
N GLY A 210 -24.71 33.15 11.51
CA GLY A 210 -24.78 34.47 12.16
C GLY A 210 -24.86 35.58 11.12
N ARG A 211 -25.83 36.49 11.27
CA ARG A 211 -26.07 37.59 10.31
C ARG A 211 -25.11 38.77 10.49
N GLU A 212 -24.69 39.07 11.71
CA GLU A 212 -23.82 40.23 12.00
C GLU A 212 -22.34 39.89 12.06
N HIS A 213 -21.99 38.72 12.62
CA HIS A 213 -20.59 38.33 12.90
C HIS A 213 -20.11 37.14 12.05
N GLY A 214 -20.92 36.69 11.08
CA GLY A 214 -20.66 35.47 10.30
C GLY A 214 -21.03 34.18 11.05
N PRO A 215 -20.78 33.00 10.46
CA PRO A 215 -21.08 31.72 11.09
C PRO A 215 -20.19 31.47 12.32
N SER A 216 -20.79 30.91 13.37
CA SER A 216 -20.09 30.55 14.62
C SER A 216 -20.13 29.05 14.86
N LEU A 217 -19.08 28.50 15.49
CA LEU A 217 -19.01 27.10 15.90
C LEU A 217 -19.35 26.97 17.38
N GLU A 218 -20.26 26.04 17.70
CA GLU A 218 -20.63 25.67 19.05
C GLU A 218 -20.23 24.21 19.29
N ILE A 219 -19.58 23.91 20.43
CA ILE A 219 -19.23 22.54 20.80
C ILE A 219 -20.41 21.94 21.56
N LEU A 220 -21.02 20.89 21.02
CA LEU A 220 -22.13 20.18 21.70
C LEU A 220 -21.65 18.99 22.51
N THR A 221 -20.55 18.36 22.12
CA THR A 221 -20.01 17.18 22.81
C THR A 221 -18.49 17.20 22.71
N ASP A 222 -17.82 16.94 23.83
CA ASP A 222 -16.38 16.74 23.90
C ASP A 222 -16.08 15.57 24.83
N ARG A 223 -15.82 14.40 24.22
CA ARG A 223 -15.42 13.20 24.94
C ARG A 223 -13.90 13.07 24.95
N PRO A 224 -13.29 12.75 26.11
CA PRO A 224 -11.87 12.48 26.17
C PRO A 224 -11.52 11.20 25.39
N LEU A 225 -10.27 11.11 24.93
CA LEU A 225 -9.70 9.88 24.38
C LEU A 225 -9.63 8.84 25.50
N GLU A 226 -10.50 7.83 25.47
CA GLU A 226 -10.27 6.62 26.25
C GLU A 226 -9.12 5.85 25.60
N ALA A 227 -8.13 5.46 26.41
CA ALA A 227 -7.03 4.61 25.95
C ALA A 227 -7.63 3.32 25.39
N SER A 228 -7.33 2.99 24.13
CA SER A 228 -7.90 1.87 23.39
C SER A 228 -7.81 0.57 24.22
N ALA A 229 -8.89 0.23 24.93
CA ALA A 229 -9.16 -1.16 25.24
C ALA A 229 -9.33 -1.85 23.89
N SER A 230 -8.71 -3.02 23.71
CA SER A 230 -8.91 -3.89 22.56
C SER A 230 -10.39 -3.93 22.22
N ALA A 231 -10.77 -3.24 21.14
CA ALA A 231 -12.16 -3.15 20.73
C ALA A 231 -12.52 -4.48 20.07
N ASP A 232 -12.82 -5.47 20.91
CA ASP A 232 -13.79 -6.48 20.50
C ASP A 232 -15.06 -5.70 20.18
N ILE A 233 -15.46 -5.73 18.91
CA ILE A 233 -16.76 -5.22 18.48
C ILE A 233 -17.79 -5.92 19.38
N PRO A 234 -18.65 -5.20 20.11
CA PRO A 234 -19.67 -5.84 20.92
C PRO A 234 -20.54 -6.69 19.99
N THR A 235 -20.59 -8.00 20.25
CA THR A 235 -21.52 -8.90 19.59
C THR A 235 -22.93 -8.38 19.90
N PHE A 236 -23.57 -7.75 18.92
CA PHE A 236 -24.90 -7.20 19.12
C PHE A 236 -25.90 -8.35 19.21
N GLU A 237 -26.34 -8.69 20.42
CA GLU A 237 -27.48 -9.58 20.64
C GLU A 237 -28.71 -8.97 19.98
N ALA A 238 -29.22 -9.66 18.96
CA ALA A 238 -30.46 -9.30 18.30
C ALA A 238 -31.59 -9.26 19.34
N ALA A 239 -32.19 -8.08 19.51
CA ALA A 239 -33.43 -7.95 20.26
C ALA A 239 -34.48 -8.86 19.61
N ALA A 240 -34.80 -9.95 20.30
CA ALA A 240 -35.83 -10.89 19.90
C ALA A 240 -37.18 -10.16 19.82
N THR A 241 -37.59 -9.79 18.62
CA THR A 241 -38.98 -9.45 18.36
C THR A 241 -39.80 -10.73 18.48
N SER A 242 -40.55 -10.84 19.57
CA SER A 242 -41.54 -11.91 19.77
C SER A 242 -42.56 -11.89 18.62
N PRO A 243 -42.98 -13.06 18.10
CA PRO A 243 -44.07 -13.11 17.15
C PRO A 243 -45.37 -12.81 17.91
N GLY A 244 -45.97 -11.65 17.63
CA GLY A 244 -47.33 -11.35 18.06
C GLY A 244 -48.32 -12.28 17.37
N GLY A 245 -49.02 -13.09 18.15
CA GLY A 245 -50.28 -13.70 17.74
C GLY A 245 -51.40 -12.67 17.79
N GLU A 246 -52.20 -12.60 16.74
CA GLU A 246 -53.56 -13.17 16.61
C GLU A 246 -53.98 -13.14 15.14
#